data_AF-A0AAV6TH15-F1
#
_entry.id   AF-A0AAV6TH15-F1
#
_cell.length_a   1.000
_cell.length_b   1.000
_cell.length_c   1.000
_cell.angle_alpha   90.00
_cell.angle_beta   90.00
_cell.angle_gamma   90.00
#
_symmetry.space_group_name_H-M   'P 1'
#
loop_
_entity.id
_entity.type
_entity.pdbx_description
1 polymer ?
#
loop_
_entity_poly.entity_id
_entity_poly.type
_entity_poly.pdbx_seq_one_letter_code
_entity_poly.pdbx_strand_id
1 'polypeptide(L)'
;MMLPKYMENQFRLSASEASLLSGPPSFFALMVATPIGGYLVYKCKPNAKYLTGGLTILQVIRAIGFLILMVPKCEIIQMSSYGLDEQGLTLEGPCNTNCSCLTNAFSPVCARDGRTTFFSPCHAGCHGRMNESFTDCTCLDSYGLEENHATEGFCIDHGCWTQALVYTITLPIIVLIVNLLNVANQIIRLRCIKTND
;
A
#
# COMPACT_ATOMS: atom_id res chain seq x y z
N MET A 1 10.27 1.22 9.61
CA MET A 1 9.18 2.08 9.12
C MET A 1 8.07 1.13 8.67
N MET A 2 6.84 1.31 9.16
CA MET A 2 5.69 0.42 8.91
C MET A 2 5.15 0.63 7.48
N LEU A 3 5.98 0.38 6.46
CA LEU A 3 5.63 0.43 5.04
C LEU A 3 4.38 -0.40 4.68
N PRO A 4 4.17 -1.62 5.22
CA PRO A 4 3.00 -2.41 4.81
C PRO A 4 1.68 -1.73 5.19
N LYS A 5 1.59 -1.08 6.36
CA LYS A 5 0.40 -0.31 6.76
C LYS A 5 0.14 0.90 5.88
N TYR A 6 1.20 1.57 5.41
CA TYR A 6 1.06 2.68 4.47
C TYR A 6 0.51 2.18 3.12
N MET A 7 1.02 1.05 2.63
CA MET A 7 0.54 0.45 1.39
C MET A 7 -0.88 -0.08 1.49
N GLU A 8 -1.23 -0.74 2.59
CA GLU A 8 -2.59 -1.22 2.87
C GLU A 8 -3.60 -0.07 2.82
N ASN A 9 -3.27 1.06 3.46
CA ASN A 9 -4.17 2.21 3.50
C ASN A 9 -4.24 3.00 2.17
N GLN A 10 -3.15 3.02 1.38
CA GLN A 10 -3.10 3.78 0.13
C GLN A 10 -3.55 3.00 -1.10
N PHE A 11 -3.26 1.70 -1.17
CA PHE A 11 -3.60 0.86 -2.31
C PHE A 11 -4.84 -0.01 -2.05
N ARG A 12 -5.40 0.03 -0.84
CA ARG A 12 -6.53 -0.81 -0.39
C ARG A 12 -6.35 -2.29 -0.73
N LEU A 13 -5.10 -2.71 -0.83
CA LEU A 13 -4.70 -4.10 -0.97
C LEU A 13 -4.93 -4.80 0.35
N SER A 14 -5.22 -6.09 0.30
CA SER A 14 -5.23 -6.91 1.50
C SER A 14 -3.88 -6.76 2.23
N ALA A 15 -3.91 -6.72 3.57
CA ALA A 15 -2.73 -6.64 4.42
C ALA A 15 -1.65 -7.67 4.01
N SER A 16 -2.10 -8.84 3.56
CA SER A 16 -1.27 -9.94 3.08
C SER A 16 -0.55 -9.61 1.77
N GLU A 17 -1.26 -9.06 0.78
CA GLU A 17 -0.69 -8.74 -0.54
C GLU A 17 0.28 -7.56 -0.47
N ALA A 18 -0.09 -6.52 0.28
CA ALA A 18 0.80 -5.37 0.51
C ALA A 18 2.12 -5.78 1.19
N SER A 19 2.04 -6.74 2.11
CA SER A 19 3.22 -7.26 2.83
C SER A 19 4.10 -8.14 1.95
N LEU A 20 3.49 -9.03 1.16
CA LEU A 20 4.20 -9.91 0.22
C LEU A 20 4.88 -9.14 -0.91
N LEU A 21 4.30 -8.02 -1.33
CA LEU A 21 4.83 -7.25 -2.45
C LEU A 21 6.00 -6.33 -2.04
N SER A 22 6.00 -5.81 -0.81
CA SER A 22 7.01 -4.85 -0.35
C SER A 22 8.16 -5.47 0.45
N GLY A 23 7.89 -6.55 1.19
CA GLY A 23 8.86 -7.13 2.12
C GLY A 23 9.97 -7.91 1.41
N PRO A 24 9.66 -9.08 0.81
CA PRO A 24 10.66 -9.96 0.21
C PRO A 24 11.58 -9.26 -0.81
N PRO A 25 11.08 -8.45 -1.78
CA PRO A 25 11.95 -7.79 -2.76
C PRO A 25 12.96 -6.84 -2.12
N SER A 26 12.53 -6.07 -1.12
CA SER A 26 13.41 -5.16 -0.38
C SER A 26 14.48 -5.91 0.42
N PHE A 27 14.10 -7.06 0.99
CA PHE A 27 15.03 -7.90 1.74
C PHE A 27 16.15 -8.44 0.84
N PHE A 28 15.80 -9.00 -0.32
CA PHE A 28 16.80 -9.46 -1.30
C PHE A 28 17.69 -8.32 -1.80
N ALA A 29 17.11 -7.14 -2.06
CA ALA A 29 17.89 -5.95 -2.44
C ALA A 29 18.92 -5.57 -1.36
N LEU A 30 18.56 -5.64 -0.07
CA LEU A 30 19.48 -5.38 1.02
C LEU A 30 20.61 -6.41 1.10
N MET A 31 20.28 -7.69 0.92
CA MET A 31 21.26 -8.79 0.92
C MET A 31 22.32 -8.61 -0.17
N VAL A 32 21.94 -8.07 -1.33
CA VAL A 32 22.85 -7.81 -2.45
C VAL A 32 23.61 -6.48 -2.27
N ALA A 33 22.92 -5.42 -1.81
CA ALA A 33 23.52 -4.09 -1.67
C ALA A 33 24.65 -4.03 -0.64
N THR A 34 24.49 -4.74 0.48
CA THR A 34 25.43 -4.74 1.60
C THR A 34 26.84 -5.23 1.22
N PRO A 35 27.02 -6.44 0.65
CA PRO A 35 28.34 -6.94 0.26
C PRO A 35 28.97 -6.12 -0.87
N ILE A 36 28.17 -5.68 -1.85
CA ILE A 36 28.65 -4.83 -2.95
C ILE A 36 29.15 -3.49 -2.42
N GLY A 37 28.37 -2.88 -1.52
CA GLY A 37 28.72 -1.65 -0.84
C GLY A 37 30.02 -1.75 -0.04
N GLY A 38 30.17 -2.83 0.73
CA GLY A 38 31.40 -3.13 1.46
C GLY A 38 32.61 -3.30 0.54
N TYR A 39 32.45 -4.03 -0.57
CA TYR A 39 33.51 -4.22 -1.56
C TYR A 39 33.92 -2.89 -2.23
N LEU A 40 32.95 -2.04 -2.58
CA LEU A 40 33.20 -0.73 -3.17
C LEU A 40 34.03 0.17 -2.24
N VAL A 41 33.68 0.20 -0.96
CA VAL A 41 34.41 0.98 0.06
C VAL A 41 35.81 0.42 0.28
N TYR A 42 35.94 -0.91 0.30
CA TYR A 42 37.23 -1.59 0.44
C TYR A 42 38.18 -1.27 -0.72
N LYS A 43 37.67 -1.30 -1.96
CA LYS A 43 38.47 -1.10 -3.18
C LYS A 43 38.80 0.37 -3.44
N CYS A 44 37.81 1.26 -3.34
CA CYS A 44 37.99 2.67 -3.67
C CYS A 44 38.69 3.48 -2.58
N LYS A 45 38.75 2.97 -1.34
CA LYS A 45 39.33 3.65 -0.17
C LYS A 45 38.99 5.16 -0.15
N PRO A 46 37.71 5.53 -0.22
CA PRO A 46 37.31 6.93 -0.32
C PRO A 46 37.77 7.72 0.92
N ASN A 47 38.14 8.98 0.73
CA ASN A 47 38.48 9.86 1.84
C ASN A 47 37.23 10.06 2.73
N ALA A 48 37.43 10.22 4.05
CA ALA A 48 36.35 10.37 5.02
C ALA A 48 35.37 11.51 4.64
N LYS A 49 35.89 12.62 4.09
CA LYS A 49 35.07 13.75 3.64
C LYS A 49 34.10 13.38 2.51
N TYR A 50 34.60 12.67 1.49
CA TYR A 50 33.78 12.22 0.36
C TYR A 50 32.78 11.15 0.79
N LEU A 51 33.18 10.27 1.72
CA LEU A 51 32.31 9.23 2.24
C LEU A 51 31.14 9.80 3.05
N THR A 52 31.40 10.77 3.94
CA THR A 52 30.35 11.45 4.70
C THR A 52 29.43 12.25 3.77
N GLY A 53 29.98 12.94 2.76
CA GLY A 53 29.17 13.65 1.75
C GLY A 53 28.32 12.71 0.90
N GLY A 54 28.85 11.55 0.50
CA GLY A 54 28.08 10.54 -0.23
C GLY A 54 26.95 9.96 0.62
N LEU A 55 27.20 9.71 1.91
CA LEU A 55 26.18 9.27 2.86
C LEU A 55 25.05 10.29 3.03
N THR A 56 25.36 11.58 3.17
CA THR A 56 24.31 12.62 3.29
C THR A 56 23.48 12.72 2.01
N ILE A 57 24.11 12.66 0.83
CA ILE A 57 23.41 12.64 -0.46
C ILE A 57 22.47 11.43 -0.56
N LEU A 58 22.93 10.23 -0.20
CA LEU A 58 22.07 9.04 -0.21
C LEU A 58 20.88 9.16 0.74
N GLN A 59 21.04 9.81 1.89
CA GLN A 59 19.93 10.05 2.82
C GLN A 59 18.92 11.07 2.26
N VAL A 60 19.38 12.07 1.51
CA VAL A 60 18.48 12.99 0.78
C VAL A 60 17.75 12.23 -0.34
N ILE A 61 18.46 11.41 -1.13
CA ILE A 61 17.85 10.55 -2.17
C ILE A 61 16.81 9.63 -1.56
N ARG A 62 17.08 9.04 -0.39
CA ARG A 62 16.11 8.23 0.35
C ARG A 62 14.85 9.03 0.65
N ALA A 63 14.98 10.24 1.20
CA ALA A 63 13.83 11.08 1.54
C ALA A 63 13.01 11.45 0.31
N ILE A 64 13.65 11.85 -0.79
CA ILE A 64 13.00 12.17 -2.06
C ILE A 64 12.32 10.93 -2.65
N GLY A 65 12.98 9.77 -2.62
CA GLY A 65 12.41 8.51 -3.08
C GLY A 65 11.12 8.16 -2.34
N PHE A 66 11.07 8.35 -1.02
CA PHE A 66 9.83 8.16 -0.25
C PHE A 66 8.72 9.14 -0.63
N LEU A 67 9.06 10.39 -0.94
CA LEU A 67 8.07 11.37 -1.43
C LEU A 67 7.51 10.97 -2.80
N ILE A 68 8.34 10.47 -3.70
CA ILE A 68 7.90 10.00 -5.03
C ILE A 68 6.97 8.79 -4.89
N LEU A 69 7.26 7.87 -3.95
CA LEU A 69 6.41 6.71 -3.67
C LEU A 69 5.03 7.09 -3.11
N MET A 70 4.80 8.34 -2.71
CA MET A 70 3.48 8.83 -2.28
C MET A 70 2.62 9.38 -3.42
N VAL A 71 3.18 9.52 -4.63
CA VAL A 71 2.47 10.01 -5.82
C VAL A 71 1.53 8.97 -6.44
N PRO A 72 1.91 7.68 -6.63
CA PRO A 72 0.99 6.70 -7.17
C PRO A 72 -0.10 6.40 -6.13
N LYS A 73 -1.32 6.80 -6.46
CA LYS A 73 -2.53 6.46 -5.70
C LYS A 73 -3.45 5.69 -6.64
N CYS A 74 -3.96 4.58 -6.14
CA CYS A 74 -5.02 3.86 -6.85
C CYS A 74 -6.24 4.78 -6.89
N GLU A 75 -6.90 4.91 -8.04
CA GLU A 75 -8.10 5.74 -8.15
C GLU A 75 -9.12 5.28 -7.11
N ILE A 76 -9.70 6.26 -6.42
CA ILE A 76 -10.70 6.01 -5.41
C ILE A 76 -11.91 5.47 -6.15
N ILE A 77 -12.09 4.16 -6.10
CA ILE A 77 -13.29 3.52 -6.60
C ILE A 77 -14.44 4.18 -5.84
N GLN A 78 -15.31 4.86 -6.58
CA GLN A 78 -16.41 5.63 -5.99
C GLN A 78 -17.21 4.65 -5.14
N MET A 79 -17.33 4.95 -3.85
CA MET A 79 -18.28 4.22 -3.03
C MET A 79 -19.64 4.46 -3.66
N SER A 80 -20.37 3.42 -4.03
CA SER A 80 -21.76 3.61 -4.43
C SER A 80 -22.57 3.94 -3.18
N SER A 81 -23.59 4.77 -3.33
CA SER A 81 -24.47 5.22 -2.24
C SER A 81 -23.77 6.09 -1.20
N TYR A 82 -23.21 7.24 -1.61
CA TYR A 82 -22.96 8.37 -0.70
C TYR A 82 -23.68 9.63 -1.20
N GLY A 83 -24.45 10.26 -0.32
CA GLY A 83 -24.95 11.62 -0.44
C GLY A 83 -24.30 12.49 0.63
N LEU A 84 -23.98 13.73 0.30
CA LEU A 84 -23.64 14.74 1.30
C LEU A 84 -24.92 15.48 1.65
N ASP A 85 -25.37 15.36 2.89
CA ASP A 85 -26.46 16.18 3.44
C ASP A 85 -25.89 17.16 4.47
N GLU A 86 -26.68 18.15 4.87
CA GLU A 86 -26.32 19.20 5.85
C GLU A 86 -25.82 18.64 7.20
N GLN A 87 -26.09 17.35 7.47
CA GLN A 87 -25.75 16.62 8.70
C GLN A 87 -24.56 15.65 8.54
N GLY A 88 -24.04 15.45 7.33
CA GLY A 88 -22.85 14.63 7.08
C GLY A 88 -22.97 13.65 5.89
N LEU A 89 -22.16 12.59 5.94
CA LEU A 89 -22.13 11.53 4.93
C LEU A 89 -23.36 10.61 5.10
N THR A 90 -24.27 10.62 4.14
CA THR A 90 -25.46 9.75 4.11
C THR A 90 -25.17 8.58 3.20
N LEU A 91 -25.22 7.35 3.71
CA LEU A 91 -24.99 6.14 2.90
C LEU A 91 -26.29 5.46 2.43
N GLU A 92 -27.42 6.10 2.72
CA GLU A 92 -28.76 5.63 2.36
C GLU A 92 -29.15 6.13 0.96
N GLY A 93 -29.61 5.19 0.14
CA GLY A 93 -30.17 5.35 -1.18
C GLY A 93 -31.48 4.55 -1.31
N PRO A 94 -32.19 4.66 -2.44
CA PRO A 94 -33.54 4.09 -2.59
C PRO A 94 -33.62 2.56 -2.41
N CYS A 95 -32.49 1.86 -2.56
CA CYS A 95 -32.40 0.41 -2.47
C CYS A 95 -32.09 -0.14 -1.05
N ASN A 96 -31.55 0.68 -0.15
CA ASN A 96 -31.16 0.29 1.22
C ASN A 96 -31.84 1.14 2.33
N THR A 97 -32.66 2.13 1.98
CA THR A 97 -33.44 2.94 2.94
C THR A 97 -34.33 2.12 3.86
N ASN A 98 -34.80 0.95 3.41
CA ASN A 98 -35.66 0.08 4.20
C ASN A 98 -34.88 -0.89 5.11
N CYS A 99 -33.54 -0.89 5.07
CA CYS A 99 -32.70 -1.83 5.81
C CYS A 99 -32.22 -1.30 7.16
N SER A 100 -32.34 0.00 7.45
CA SER A 100 -31.86 0.63 8.71
C SER A 100 -30.41 0.24 9.05
N CYS A 101 -29.50 0.38 8.08
CA CYS A 101 -28.11 -0.08 8.22
C CYS A 101 -27.33 0.75 9.25
N LEU A 102 -26.56 0.08 10.11
CA LEU A 102 -25.67 0.74 11.05
C LEU A 102 -24.34 1.12 10.37
N THR A 103 -23.83 2.31 10.69
CA THR A 103 -22.53 2.83 10.22
C THR A 103 -21.39 2.56 11.22
N ASN A 104 -21.65 1.79 12.28
CA ASN A 104 -20.68 1.49 13.34
C ASN A 104 -19.59 0.48 12.93
N ALA A 105 -19.86 -0.36 11.91
CA ALA A 105 -18.94 -1.39 11.44
C ALA A 105 -18.75 -1.28 9.92
N PHE A 106 -17.50 -1.06 9.52
CA PHE A 106 -17.10 -0.98 8.13
C PHE A 106 -16.66 -2.34 7.61
N SER A 107 -17.32 -2.84 6.56
CA SER A 107 -17.05 -4.15 5.95
C SER A 107 -17.26 -4.04 4.44
N PRO A 108 -16.25 -3.58 3.69
CA PRO A 108 -16.41 -3.26 2.28
C PRO A 108 -16.80 -4.50 1.47
N VAL A 109 -17.68 -4.31 0.48
CA VAL A 109 -18.05 -5.35 -0.48
C VAL A 109 -17.91 -4.82 -1.90
N CYS A 110 -17.40 -5.66 -2.79
CA CYS A 110 -17.21 -5.35 -4.20
C CYS A 110 -18.33 -5.96 -5.04
N ALA A 111 -18.97 -5.15 -5.87
CA ALA A 111 -19.87 -5.64 -6.90
C ALA A 111 -19.08 -6.39 -7.98
N ARG A 112 -19.75 -7.31 -8.69
CA ARG A 112 -19.13 -8.14 -9.72
C ARG A 112 -18.59 -7.36 -10.93
N ASP A 113 -18.91 -6.06 -11.05
CA ASP A 113 -18.35 -5.17 -12.07
C ASP A 113 -16.87 -4.81 -11.83
N GLY A 114 -16.35 -5.05 -10.62
CA GLY A 114 -14.97 -4.71 -10.24
C GLY A 114 -14.72 -3.21 -10.07
N ARG A 115 -15.75 -2.38 -10.03
CA ARG A 115 -15.69 -0.90 -9.96
C ARG A 115 -16.67 -0.27 -8.97
N THR A 116 -17.59 -1.03 -8.40
CA THR A 116 -18.61 -0.49 -7.49
C THR A 116 -18.42 -1.10 -6.11
N THR A 117 -17.98 -0.29 -5.13
CA THR A 117 -17.74 -0.76 -3.75
C THR A 117 -18.78 -0.16 -2.79
N PHE A 118 -19.38 -0.98 -1.94
CA PHE A 118 -20.31 -0.55 -0.90
C PHE A 118 -19.65 -0.59 0.49
N PHE A 119 -20.15 0.21 1.43
CA PHE A 119 -19.60 0.31 2.79
C PHE A 119 -19.80 -0.95 3.63
N SER A 120 -20.94 -1.61 3.45
CA SER A 120 -21.27 -2.88 4.10
C SER A 120 -22.22 -3.70 3.23
N PRO A 121 -22.34 -5.03 3.43
CA PRO A 121 -23.32 -5.84 2.70
C PRO A 121 -24.76 -5.36 2.90
N CYS A 122 -25.08 -4.76 4.05
CA CYS A 122 -26.37 -4.13 4.30
C CYS A 122 -26.61 -2.92 3.37
N HIS A 123 -25.59 -2.08 3.16
CA HIS A 123 -25.69 -0.94 2.26
C HIS A 123 -25.77 -1.35 0.77
N ALA A 124 -25.33 -2.57 0.44
CA ALA A 124 -25.54 -3.18 -0.87
C ALA A 124 -26.93 -3.88 -1.00
N GLY A 125 -27.72 -3.91 0.07
CA GLY A 125 -29.03 -4.56 0.10
C GLY A 125 -28.98 -6.09 0.04
N CYS A 126 -27.87 -6.71 0.41
CA CYS A 126 -27.69 -8.16 0.35
C CYS A 126 -28.44 -8.88 1.47
N HIS A 127 -29.18 -9.94 1.14
CA HIS A 127 -29.96 -10.72 2.11
C HIS A 127 -29.38 -12.13 2.37
N GLY A 128 -28.47 -12.60 1.53
CA GLY A 128 -27.82 -13.89 1.67
C GLY A 128 -26.30 -13.81 1.75
N ARG A 129 -25.68 -14.82 2.37
CA ARG A 129 -24.23 -15.05 2.36
C ARG A 129 -23.96 -16.50 1.98
N MET A 130 -23.18 -16.70 0.94
CA MET A 130 -22.72 -18.00 0.47
C MET A 130 -21.19 -18.00 0.42
N ASN A 131 -20.56 -18.69 1.38
CA ASN A 131 -19.12 -18.70 1.61
C ASN A 131 -18.54 -17.27 1.81
N GLU A 132 -17.75 -16.80 0.83
CA GLU A 132 -17.08 -15.50 0.77
C GLU A 132 -17.82 -14.49 -0.14
N SER A 133 -19.00 -14.87 -0.61
CA SER A 133 -19.87 -14.03 -1.46
C SER A 133 -21.18 -13.71 -0.77
N PHE A 134 -21.70 -12.51 -1.01
CA PHE A 134 -23.02 -12.05 -0.63
C PHE A 134 -23.96 -12.19 -1.82
N THR A 135 -25.21 -12.58 -1.56
CA THR A 135 -26.24 -12.84 -2.57
C THR A 135 -27.48 -11.99 -2.29
N ASP A 136 -28.34 -11.87 -3.30
CA ASP A 136 -29.61 -11.14 -3.22
C ASP A 136 -29.41 -9.66 -2.86
N CYS A 137 -28.44 -9.03 -3.52
CA CYS A 137 -28.07 -7.63 -3.29
C CYS A 137 -28.89 -6.68 -4.18
N THR A 138 -29.94 -6.08 -3.61
CA THR A 138 -30.90 -5.24 -4.35
C THR A 138 -30.33 -3.91 -4.86
N CYS A 139 -29.25 -3.41 -4.26
CA CYS A 139 -28.64 -2.17 -4.72
C CYS A 139 -27.84 -2.33 -6.01
N LEU A 140 -27.47 -3.55 -6.42
CA LEU A 140 -26.71 -3.78 -7.65
C LEU A 140 -27.58 -3.50 -8.91
N ASP A 141 -28.85 -3.88 -8.87
CA ASP A 141 -29.83 -3.58 -9.93
C ASP A 141 -29.99 -2.06 -10.18
N SER A 142 -29.92 -1.25 -9.12
CA SER A 142 -30.04 0.21 -9.21
C SER A 142 -28.89 0.88 -9.97
N TYR A 143 -27.76 0.18 -10.09
CA TYR A 143 -26.59 0.60 -10.87
C TYR A 143 -26.51 -0.11 -12.24
N GLY A 144 -27.55 -0.85 -12.64
CA GLY A 144 -27.62 -1.53 -13.94
C GLY A 144 -26.74 -2.78 -14.02
N LEU A 145 -26.43 -3.41 -12.88
CA LEU A 145 -25.65 -4.64 -12.81
C LEU A 145 -26.59 -5.84 -12.84
N GLU A 146 -26.44 -6.72 -13.83
CA GLU A 146 -27.32 -7.90 -14.02
C GLU A 146 -27.08 -9.03 -13.00
N GLU A 147 -26.03 -8.94 -12.19
CA GLU A 147 -25.70 -9.97 -11.19
C GLU A 147 -25.86 -9.46 -9.76
N ASN A 148 -26.68 -10.17 -8.98
CA ASN A 148 -27.03 -9.85 -7.60
C ASN A 148 -26.04 -10.42 -6.56
N HIS A 149 -24.78 -10.59 -6.96
CA HIS A 149 -23.73 -11.16 -6.13
C HIS A 149 -22.60 -10.15 -5.91
N ALA A 150 -22.16 -10.02 -4.66
CA ALA A 150 -21.02 -9.19 -4.27
C ALA A 150 -19.98 -10.04 -3.52
N THR A 151 -18.71 -9.69 -3.60
CA THR A 151 -17.63 -10.36 -2.86
C THR A 151 -17.19 -9.50 -1.68
N GLU A 152 -16.70 -10.15 -0.63
CA GLU A 152 -16.09 -9.46 0.51
C GLU A 152 -14.78 -8.77 0.07
N GLY A 153 -14.61 -7.49 0.43
CA GLY A 153 -13.41 -6.71 0.13
C GLY A 153 -13.66 -5.49 -0.76
N PHE A 154 -12.56 -4.79 -1.08
CA PHE A 154 -12.58 -3.68 -2.02
C PHE A 154 -12.56 -4.19 -3.46
N CYS A 155 -13.21 -3.47 -4.36
CA CYS A 155 -12.93 -3.67 -5.78
C CYS A 155 -11.48 -3.29 -6.09
N ILE A 156 -10.87 -3.97 -7.05
CA ILE A 156 -9.52 -3.67 -7.51
C ILE A 156 -9.64 -3.36 -9.00
N ASP A 157 -9.56 -2.08 -9.36
CA ASP A 157 -9.53 -1.70 -10.78
C ASP A 157 -8.21 -2.19 -11.40
N HIS A 158 -8.23 -2.60 -12.66
CA HIS A 158 -7.12 -3.24 -13.36
C HIS A 158 -5.87 -2.32 -13.45
N GLY A 159 -6.06 -1.00 -13.35
CA GLY A 159 -4.98 0.00 -13.29
C GLY A 159 -4.19 0.03 -11.98
N CYS A 160 -4.75 -0.51 -10.89
CA CYS A 160 -4.10 -0.57 -9.57
C CYS A 160 -2.88 -1.51 -9.59
N TRP A 161 -2.97 -2.61 -10.34
CA TRP A 161 -1.89 -3.58 -10.51
C TRP A 161 -0.65 -2.97 -11.15
N THR A 162 -0.81 -2.10 -12.14
CA THR A 162 0.32 -1.41 -12.80
C THR A 162 1.04 -0.50 -11.81
N GLN A 163 0.30 0.23 -10.96
CA GLN A 163 0.89 1.08 -9.93
C GLN A 163 1.57 0.27 -8.82
N ALA A 164 0.97 -0.85 -8.43
CA ALA A 164 1.55 -1.79 -7.48
C ALA A 164 2.87 -2.37 -8.03
N LEU A 165 2.94 -2.73 -9.32
CA LEU A 165 4.17 -3.19 -9.98
C LEU A 165 5.26 -2.11 -10.01
N VAL A 166 4.91 -0.86 -10.34
CA VAL A 166 5.86 0.27 -10.28
C VAL A 166 6.44 0.40 -8.87
N TYR A 167 5.60 0.32 -7.84
CA TYR A 167 6.06 0.35 -6.44
C TYR A 167 6.97 -0.85 -6.11
N THR A 168 6.60 -2.06 -6.54
CA THR A 168 7.35 -3.31 -6.32
C THR A 168 8.76 -3.25 -6.90
N ILE A 169 8.94 -2.55 -8.02
CA ILE A 169 10.23 -2.44 -8.71
C ILE A 169 11.04 -1.26 -8.15
N THR A 170 10.41 -0.11 -7.93
CA THR A 170 11.10 1.12 -7.49
C THR A 170 11.60 1.03 -6.05
N LEU A 171 10.82 0.43 -5.15
CA LEU A 171 11.18 0.26 -3.74
C LEU A 171 12.52 -0.50 -3.55
N PRO A 172 12.72 -1.71 -4.10
CA PRO A 172 13.98 -2.43 -3.94
C PRO A 172 15.16 -1.72 -4.61
N ILE A 173 14.94 -1.00 -5.71
CA ILE A 173 16.00 -0.19 -6.36
C ILE A 173 16.48 0.92 -5.42
N ILE A 174 15.54 1.66 -4.80
CA ILE A 174 15.86 2.71 -3.82
C ILE A 174 16.59 2.09 -2.62
N VAL A 175 16.10 0.95 -2.11
CA VAL A 175 16.74 0.21 -1.01
C VAL A 175 18.16 -0.19 -1.38
N LEU A 176 18.40 -0.66 -2.61
CA LEU A 176 19.72 -1.05 -3.09
C LEU A 176 20.67 0.15 -3.10
N ILE A 177 20.28 1.24 -3.75
CA ILE A 177 21.12 2.45 -3.89
C ILE A 177 21.48 3.03 -2.52
N VAL A 178 20.50 3.20 -1.64
CA VAL A 178 20.69 3.83 -0.33
C VAL A 178 21.58 3.00 0.59
N ASN A 179 21.54 1.67 0.48
CA ASN A 179 22.31 0.81 1.37
C ASN A 179 23.76 0.52 0.92
N LEU A 180 24.14 0.90 -0.29
CA LEU A 180 25.52 0.73 -0.79
C LEU A 180 26.58 1.38 0.12
N LEU A 181 26.36 2.59 0.63
CA LEU A 181 27.34 3.25 1.51
C LEU A 181 27.02 3.12 3.01
N ASN A 182 25.83 2.68 3.38
CA ASN A 182 25.44 2.55 4.80
C ASN A 182 26.32 1.57 5.58
N VAL A 183 26.87 0.56 4.90
CA VAL A 183 27.86 -0.36 5.48
C VAL A 183 29.09 0.39 5.99
N ALA A 184 29.54 1.40 5.25
CA ALA A 184 30.68 2.23 5.66
C ALA A 184 30.38 3.04 6.92
N ASN A 185 29.15 3.55 7.05
CA ASN A 185 28.71 4.29 8.25
C ASN A 185 28.75 3.39 9.49
N GLN A 186 28.30 2.14 9.40
CA GLN A 186 28.38 1.20 10.52
C GLN A 186 29.84 0.87 10.89
N ILE A 187 30.71 0.63 9.89
CA ILE A 187 32.14 0.36 10.13
C ILE A 187 32.83 1.58 10.78
N ILE A 188 32.51 2.81 10.36
CA ILE A 188 33.08 4.02 10.97
C ILE A 188 32.68 4.12 12.44
N ARG A 189 31.39 3.91 12.76
CA ARG A 189 30.90 3.96 14.15
C ARG A 189 31.62 2.94 15.05
N LEU A 190 31.85 1.73 14.53
CA LEU A 190 32.59 0.69 15.25
C LEU A 190 34.07 1.08 15.49
N ARG A 191 34.70 1.80 14.55
CA ARG A 191 36.07 2.31 14.71
C ARG A 191 36.20 3.49 15.67
N CYS A 192 35.11 4.19 15.96
CA CYS A 192 35.08 5.29 16.93
C CYS A 192 34.95 4.81 18.38
N ILE A 193 34.68 3.52 18.61
CA ILE A 193 34.70 2.94 19.95
C ILE A 193 36.15 2.80 20.37
N LYS A 194 36.49 3.47 21.48
CA LYS A 194 37.79 3.34 22.14
C LYS A 194 37.92 1.91 22.65
N THR A 195 38.99 1.21 22.29
CA THR A 195 39.34 -0.07 22.91
C THR A 195 39.62 0.20 24.37
N ASN A 196 38.73 -0.26 25.25
CA ASN A 196 38.99 -0.28 26.68
C ASN A 196 39.98 -1.42 26.92
N ASP A 197 41.27 -1.07 26.98
CA ASP A 197 42.29 -1.85 27.68
C ASP A 197 42.20 -1.58 29.19
#